data_AF-A0A379TZH2-F1
#
_entry.id   AF-A0A379TZH2-F1
#
_cell.length_a   1.000
_cell.length_b   1.000
_cell.length_c   1.000
_cell.angle_alpha   90.00
_cell.angle_beta   90.00
_cell.angle_gamma   90.00
#
_symmetry.space_group_name_H-M   'P 1'
#
loop_
_entity.id
_entity.type
_entity.pdbx_description
1 polymer ?
#
loop_
_entity_poly.entity_id
_entity_poly.type
_entity_poly.pdbx_seq_one_letter_code
_entity_poly.pdbx_strand_id
1 'polypeptide(L)'
;MPIIAPIPEEERRLMRKEAQQTRDKNHARRLIAMLMQHQGMTVTDVARILCAARSSVGRWINWFTLHGAEGLKSLRPGRAPQWPVTDILQVLPLLVQRSPKDFGWLRSRWSTELLSRIINQIFNLTLHSPTLHRYLKRAGIVWRRASPTLKIRDPLYEEKQLAIGQALNEAPAEHPVFYQDEVDIDLNPKIGADWMPKGQQKRIATPGQNQKHYLAGALHSGTGKIHYVSGSGKSFDLFISLLEALRRTYR
;
A
#
# COMPACT_ATOMS: atom_id res chain seq x y z
N MET A 1 -32.48 -39.64 35.56
CA MET A 1 -31.84 -38.65 36.45
C MET A 1 -31.10 -37.63 35.60
N PRO A 2 -31.17 -36.32 35.93
CA PRO A 2 -30.40 -35.31 35.20
C PRO A 2 -28.91 -35.59 35.35
N ILE A 3 -28.19 -35.58 34.22
CA ILE A 3 -26.74 -35.86 34.19
C ILE A 3 -25.93 -34.61 34.55
N ILE A 4 -26.53 -33.43 34.42
CA ILE A 4 -25.92 -32.14 34.73
C ILE A 4 -26.43 -31.62 36.07
N ALA A 5 -25.57 -30.88 36.77
CA ALA A 5 -25.93 -30.17 38.00
C ALA A 5 -27.10 -29.19 37.74
N PRO A 6 -27.93 -28.89 38.75
CA PRO A 6 -28.98 -27.87 38.63
C PRO A 6 -28.37 -26.53 38.20
N ILE A 7 -28.84 -25.99 37.08
CA ILE A 7 -28.42 -24.68 36.57
C ILE A 7 -29.27 -23.61 37.28
N PRO A 8 -28.71 -22.57 37.90
CA PRO A 8 -29.45 -21.46 38.49
C PRO A 8 -30.40 -20.79 37.51
N GLU A 9 -31.53 -20.25 37.99
CA GLU A 9 -32.56 -19.67 37.14
C GLU A 9 -32.09 -18.49 36.29
N GLU A 10 -31.26 -17.63 36.88
CA GLU A 10 -30.67 -16.49 36.20
C GLU A 10 -29.79 -16.94 35.01
N GLU A 11 -28.94 -17.93 35.22
CA GLU A 11 -28.05 -18.47 34.19
C GLU A 11 -28.88 -19.12 33.06
N ARG A 12 -29.96 -19.84 33.37
CA ARG A 12 -30.87 -20.38 32.35
C ARG A 12 -31.52 -19.28 31.50
N ARG A 13 -31.92 -18.16 32.12
CA ARG A 13 -32.51 -17.03 31.41
C ARG A 13 -31.50 -16.40 30.46
N LEU A 14 -30.25 -16.24 30.91
CA LEU A 14 -29.15 -15.76 30.07
C LEU A 14 -28.87 -16.69 28.90
N MET A 15 -28.75 -18.00 29.14
CA MET A 15 -28.53 -19.00 28.09
C MET A 15 -29.65 -19.01 27.04
N ARG A 16 -30.92 -18.86 27.46
CA ARG A 16 -32.06 -18.75 26.51
C ARG A 16 -31.93 -17.50 25.63
N LYS A 17 -31.61 -16.36 26.24
CA LYS A 17 -31.43 -15.10 25.52
C LYS A 17 -30.25 -15.20 24.52
N GLU A 18 -29.12 -15.74 24.96
CA GLU A 18 -27.93 -15.91 24.13
C GLU A 18 -28.18 -16.88 22.97
N ALA A 19 -28.87 -18.00 23.21
CA ALA A 19 -29.23 -18.95 22.16
C ALA A 19 -30.13 -18.35 21.07
N GLN A 20 -30.98 -17.38 21.42
CA GLN A 20 -31.84 -16.67 20.47
C GLN A 20 -31.09 -15.56 19.70
N GLN A 21 -30.09 -14.94 20.31
CA GLN A 21 -29.40 -13.76 19.75
C GLN A 21 -28.12 -14.10 18.98
N THR A 22 -27.48 -15.22 19.30
CA THR A 22 -26.18 -15.56 18.69
C THR A 22 -26.29 -15.90 17.20
N ARG A 23 -25.31 -15.45 16.41
CA ARG A 23 -25.17 -15.84 15.01
C ARG A 23 -24.55 -17.23 14.83
N ASP A 24 -23.82 -17.72 15.84
CA ASP A 24 -23.21 -19.05 15.79
C ASP A 24 -24.26 -20.14 16.09
N LYS A 25 -24.75 -20.76 15.02
CA LYS A 25 -25.75 -21.84 15.07
C LYS A 25 -25.28 -23.03 15.93
N ASN A 26 -23.98 -23.33 15.94
CA ASN A 26 -23.46 -24.44 16.75
C ASN A 26 -23.45 -24.09 18.23
N HIS A 27 -23.14 -22.85 18.58
CA HIS A 27 -23.20 -22.38 19.96
C HIS A 27 -24.65 -22.38 20.48
N ALA A 28 -25.60 -21.83 19.73
CA ALA A 28 -27.02 -21.88 20.07
C ALA A 28 -27.51 -23.32 20.31
N ARG A 29 -27.16 -24.25 19.41
CA ARG A 29 -27.50 -25.67 19.51
C ARG A 29 -26.97 -26.32 20.78
N ARG A 30 -25.76 -25.97 21.23
CA ARG A 30 -25.16 -26.47 22.48
C ARG A 30 -25.87 -25.93 23.71
N LEU A 31 -26.22 -24.64 23.73
CA LEU A 31 -26.97 -24.01 24.83
C LEU A 31 -28.36 -24.65 24.97
N ILE A 32 -29.06 -24.85 23.86
CA ILE A 32 -30.37 -25.52 23.83
C ILE A 32 -30.26 -26.95 24.37
N ALA A 33 -29.20 -27.70 24.02
CA ALA A 33 -28.96 -29.04 24.54
C ALA A 33 -28.85 -29.07 26.07
N MET A 34 -28.16 -28.09 26.67
CA MET A 34 -28.04 -28.01 28.14
C MET A 34 -29.37 -27.66 28.80
N LEU A 35 -30.13 -26.75 28.21
CA LEU A 35 -31.47 -26.38 28.71
C LEU A 35 -32.43 -27.58 28.67
N MET A 36 -32.38 -28.41 27.62
CA MET A 36 -33.19 -29.64 27.51
C MET A 36 -32.75 -30.70 28.53
N GLN A 37 -31.45 -30.88 28.75
CA GLN A 37 -30.93 -31.77 29.79
C GLN A 37 -31.36 -31.33 31.20
N HIS A 38 -31.38 -30.01 31.46
CA HIS A 38 -31.85 -29.46 32.72
C HIS A 38 -33.35 -29.74 32.96
N GLN A 39 -34.16 -29.74 31.89
CA GLN A 39 -35.58 -30.11 31.93
C GLN A 39 -35.82 -31.62 32.15
N GLY A 40 -34.76 -32.42 32.31
CA GLY A 40 -34.86 -33.85 32.58
C GLY A 40 -34.93 -34.74 31.35
N MET A 41 -34.77 -34.19 30.14
CA MET A 41 -34.66 -35.01 28.93
C MET A 41 -33.41 -35.91 28.99
N THR A 42 -33.46 -37.06 28.31
CA THR A 42 -32.30 -37.94 28.23
C THR A 42 -31.35 -37.50 27.13
N VAL A 43 -30.07 -37.88 27.25
CA VAL A 43 -29.05 -37.62 26.19
C VAL A 43 -29.51 -38.16 24.83
N THR A 44 -30.21 -39.29 24.84
CA THR A 44 -30.73 -39.93 23.62
C THR A 44 -31.82 -39.08 22.97
N ASP A 45 -32.72 -38.52 23.76
CA ASP A 45 -33.80 -37.66 23.25
C ASP A 45 -33.26 -36.32 22.76
N VAL A 46 -32.34 -35.71 23.51
CA VAL A 46 -31.67 -34.48 23.10
C VAL A 46 -30.89 -34.68 21.79
N ALA A 47 -30.16 -35.79 21.67
CA ALA A 47 -29.46 -36.15 20.44
C ALA A 47 -30.42 -36.31 19.25
N ARG A 48 -31.57 -36.95 19.46
CA ARG A 48 -32.61 -37.14 18.44
C ARG A 48 -33.22 -35.80 18.00
N ILE A 49 -33.67 -34.97 18.94
CA ILE A 49 -34.34 -33.70 18.64
C ILE A 49 -33.38 -32.72 17.96
N LEU A 50 -32.13 -32.65 18.42
CA LEU A 50 -31.12 -31.76 17.85
C LEU A 50 -30.39 -32.36 16.64
N CYS A 51 -30.78 -33.54 16.16
CA CYS A 51 -30.10 -34.27 15.07
C CYS A 51 -28.57 -34.37 15.27
N ALA A 52 -28.13 -34.61 16.51
CA ALA A 52 -26.72 -34.71 16.91
C ALA A 52 -26.34 -36.15 17.25
N ALA A 53 -25.05 -36.49 17.13
CA ALA A 53 -24.57 -37.75 17.69
C ALA A 53 -24.64 -37.72 19.22
N ARG A 54 -25.00 -38.85 19.85
CA ARG A 54 -25.04 -39.00 21.32
C ARG A 54 -23.70 -38.62 21.98
N SER A 55 -22.58 -38.96 21.33
CA SER A 55 -21.23 -38.59 21.77
C SER A 55 -20.93 -37.08 21.71
N SER A 56 -21.60 -36.34 20.83
CA SER A 56 -21.49 -34.87 20.79
C SER A 56 -22.21 -34.24 21.97
N VAL A 57 -23.42 -34.71 22.28
CA VAL A 57 -24.16 -34.24 23.46
C VAL A 57 -23.38 -34.57 24.74
N GLY A 58 -22.81 -35.76 24.84
CA GLY A 58 -21.92 -36.14 25.95
C GLY A 58 -20.71 -35.21 26.09
N ARG A 59 -20.07 -34.83 24.97
CA ARG A 59 -18.97 -33.83 24.98
C ARG A 59 -19.43 -32.46 25.45
N TRP A 60 -20.59 -31.99 25.00
CA TRP A 60 -21.13 -30.69 25.42
C TRP A 60 -21.45 -30.66 26.91
N ILE A 61 -22.01 -31.76 27.44
CA ILE A 61 -22.21 -31.95 28.88
C ILE A 61 -20.87 -31.80 29.61
N ASN A 62 -19.83 -32.53 29.16
CA ASN A 62 -18.52 -32.46 29.80
C ASN A 62 -17.92 -31.03 29.77
N TRP A 63 -18.01 -30.33 28.62
CA TRP A 63 -17.55 -28.95 28.51
C TRP A 63 -18.31 -28.00 29.45
N PHE A 64 -19.62 -28.16 29.56
CA PHE A 64 -20.45 -27.38 30.47
C PHE A 64 -20.12 -27.67 31.94
N THR A 65 -19.90 -28.94 32.30
CA THR A 65 -19.52 -29.33 33.66
C THR A 65 -18.15 -28.77 34.06
N LEU A 66 -17.19 -28.70 33.13
CA LEU A 66 -15.84 -28.22 33.41
C LEU A 66 -15.70 -26.68 33.37
N HIS A 67 -16.44 -26.01 32.49
CA HIS A 67 -16.21 -24.60 32.16
C HIS A 67 -17.50 -23.75 32.09
N GLY A 68 -18.63 -24.29 32.52
CA GLY A 68 -19.93 -23.60 32.48
C GLY A 68 -20.38 -23.26 31.06
N ALA A 69 -21.24 -22.25 30.95
CA ALA A 69 -21.75 -21.78 29.65
C ALA A 69 -20.65 -21.27 28.71
N GLU A 70 -19.56 -20.69 29.24
CA GLU A 70 -18.41 -20.23 28.46
C GLU A 70 -17.72 -21.36 27.69
N GLY A 71 -17.65 -22.56 28.28
CA GLY A 71 -17.10 -23.76 27.65
C GLY A 71 -17.84 -24.20 26.38
N LEU A 72 -19.07 -23.71 26.17
CA LEU A 72 -19.88 -24.05 25.00
C LEU A 72 -19.62 -23.12 23.81
N LYS A 73 -18.88 -22.03 23.99
CA LYS A 73 -18.53 -21.10 22.89
C LYS A 73 -17.63 -21.79 21.88
N SER A 74 -17.93 -21.62 20.59
CA SER A 74 -17.05 -22.17 19.55
C SER A 74 -15.74 -21.40 19.54
N LEU A 75 -14.63 -22.13 19.59
CA LEU A 75 -13.34 -21.57 19.24
C LEU A 75 -13.36 -21.14 17.76
N ARG A 76 -12.59 -20.09 17.44
CA ARG A 76 -12.44 -19.66 16.05
C ARG A 76 -11.90 -20.84 15.23
N PRO A 77 -12.58 -21.25 14.15
CA PRO A 77 -12.08 -22.32 13.31
C PRO A 77 -10.80 -21.86 12.59
N GLY A 78 -9.82 -22.75 12.49
CA GLY A 78 -8.55 -22.52 11.80
C GLY A 78 -7.36 -22.25 12.73
N ARG A 79 -6.18 -22.12 12.12
CA ARG A 79 -4.93 -21.87 12.82
C ARG A 79 -4.94 -20.45 13.39
N ALA A 80 -4.55 -20.30 14.66
CA ALA A 80 -4.32 -18.98 15.23
C ALA A 80 -3.31 -18.19 14.37
N PRO A 81 -3.45 -16.86 14.25
CA PRO A 81 -2.48 -16.04 13.54
C PRO A 81 -1.09 -16.27 14.14
N GLN A 82 -0.12 -16.71 13.32
CA GLN A 82 1.23 -16.95 13.81
C GLN A 82 2.02 -15.67 14.04
N TRP A 83 1.62 -14.56 13.42
CA TRP A 83 2.41 -13.33 13.38
C TRP A 83 1.65 -12.17 14.04
N PRO A 84 2.36 -11.21 14.66
CA PRO A 84 1.79 -10.00 15.22
C PRO A 84 1.32 -9.04 14.11
N VAL A 85 0.30 -9.44 13.35
CA VAL A 85 -0.14 -8.72 12.14
C VAL A 85 -0.60 -7.31 12.49
N THR A 86 -1.25 -7.11 13.63
CA THR A 86 -1.72 -5.79 14.08
C THR A 86 -0.54 -4.83 14.26
N ASP A 87 0.51 -5.28 14.95
CA ASP A 87 1.69 -4.44 15.23
C ASP A 87 2.48 -4.15 13.95
N ILE A 88 2.62 -5.16 13.07
CA ILE A 88 3.24 -4.97 11.75
C ILE A 88 2.47 -3.92 10.94
N LEU A 89 1.13 -3.94 10.95
CA LEU A 89 0.32 -2.96 10.23
C LEU A 89 0.47 -1.53 10.79
N GLN A 90 0.74 -1.37 12.08
CA GLN A 90 1.02 -0.06 12.69
C GLN A 90 2.41 0.47 12.36
N VAL A 91 3.42 -0.42 12.28
CA VAL A 91 4.81 -0.04 11.98
C VAL A 91 5.02 0.30 10.50
N LEU A 92 4.32 -0.38 9.59
CA LEU A 92 4.51 -0.23 8.15
C LEU A 92 4.40 1.23 7.64
N PRO A 93 3.37 2.02 8.01
CA PRO A 93 3.30 3.44 7.63
C PRO A 93 4.49 4.27 8.13
N LEU A 94 4.95 4.02 9.35
CA LEU A 94 6.08 4.73 9.95
C LEU A 94 7.40 4.46 9.21
N LEU A 95 7.61 3.20 8.79
CA LEU A 95 8.79 2.82 8.01
C LEU A 95 8.80 3.48 6.62
N VAL A 96 7.64 3.50 5.94
CA VAL A 96 7.56 4.03 4.56
C VAL A 96 7.74 5.55 4.51
N GLN A 97 7.49 6.28 5.59
CA GLN A 97 7.80 7.72 5.70
C GLN A 97 9.30 8.02 5.77
N ARG A 98 10.12 7.03 6.14
CA ARG A 98 11.57 7.15 6.23
C ARG A 98 12.25 6.65 4.96
N SER A 99 13.50 7.05 4.77
CA SER A 99 14.32 6.54 3.67
C SER A 99 15.02 5.26 4.09
N PRO A 100 15.24 4.28 3.18
CA PRO A 100 16.11 3.15 3.50
C PRO A 100 17.52 3.55 3.95
N LYS A 101 17.99 4.74 3.56
CA LYS A 101 19.26 5.32 4.02
C LYS A 101 19.30 5.54 5.53
N ASP A 102 18.16 5.89 6.13
CA ASP A 102 18.03 6.10 7.58
C ASP A 102 18.27 4.80 8.37
N PHE A 103 18.19 3.65 7.69
CA PHE A 103 18.44 2.31 8.22
C PHE A 103 19.77 1.70 7.73
N GLY A 104 20.69 2.53 7.21
CA GLY A 104 22.02 2.10 6.78
C GLY A 104 22.08 1.45 5.38
N TRP A 105 21.00 1.50 4.59
CA TRP A 105 20.99 0.91 3.25
C TRP A 105 21.37 1.93 2.17
N LEU A 106 22.27 1.53 1.26
CA LEU A 106 22.71 2.33 0.10
C LEU A 106 21.67 2.39 -1.03
N ARG A 107 20.38 2.48 -0.70
CA ARG A 107 19.28 2.60 -1.66
C ARG A 107 18.37 3.75 -1.31
N SER A 108 17.88 4.42 -2.34
CA SER A 108 16.96 5.56 -2.17
C SER A 108 15.49 5.13 -2.08
N ARG A 109 15.17 3.85 -2.35
CA ARG A 109 13.79 3.34 -2.46
C ARG A 109 13.60 2.06 -1.67
N TRP A 110 12.41 1.91 -1.10
CA TRP A 110 11.96 0.66 -0.51
C TRP A 110 11.73 -0.41 -1.58
N SER A 111 12.21 -1.63 -1.31
CA SER A 111 11.72 -2.85 -1.96
C SER A 111 10.97 -3.69 -0.94
N THR A 112 10.06 -4.56 -1.40
CA THR A 112 9.33 -5.48 -0.52
C THR A 112 10.29 -6.42 0.21
N GLU A 113 11.40 -6.82 -0.43
CA GLU A 113 12.45 -7.63 0.18
C GLU A 113 13.14 -6.89 1.32
N LEU A 114 13.49 -5.63 1.11
CA LEU A 114 14.16 -4.80 2.11
C LEU A 114 13.23 -4.54 3.30
N LEU A 115 11.97 -4.18 3.03
CA LEU A 115 10.96 -4.03 4.08
C LEU A 115 10.78 -5.34 4.86
N SER A 116 10.77 -6.50 4.19
CA SER A 116 10.65 -7.78 4.90
C SER A 116 11.83 -8.05 5.82
N ARG A 117 13.06 -7.69 5.42
CA ARG A 117 14.25 -7.81 6.28
C ARG A 117 14.14 -6.96 7.54
N ILE A 118 13.73 -5.71 7.40
CA ILE A 118 13.59 -4.80 8.55
C ILE A 118 12.48 -5.26 9.48
N ILE A 119 11.32 -5.65 8.93
CA ILE A 119 10.22 -6.20 9.75
C ILE A 119 10.65 -7.47 10.48
N ASN A 120 11.40 -8.36 9.82
CA ASN A 120 11.94 -9.56 10.44
C ASN A 120 12.91 -9.24 11.58
N GLN A 121 13.73 -8.20 11.45
CA GLN A 121 14.62 -7.73 12.51
C GLN A 121 13.87 -7.12 13.69
N ILE A 122 12.86 -6.27 13.44
CA ILE A 122 12.08 -5.60 14.49
C ILE A 122 11.28 -6.60 15.31
N PHE A 123 10.62 -7.55 14.64
CA PHE A 123 9.69 -8.47 15.29
C PHE A 123 10.28 -9.86 15.57
N ASN A 124 11.55 -10.09 15.22
CA ASN A 124 12.23 -11.40 15.28
C ASN A 124 11.42 -12.53 14.59
N LEU A 125 11.06 -12.29 13.32
CA LEU A 125 10.20 -13.19 12.52
C LEU A 125 10.91 -13.68 11.25
N THR A 126 10.35 -14.72 10.63
CA THR A 126 10.74 -15.19 9.28
C THR A 126 9.61 -14.93 8.29
N LEU A 127 9.30 -13.66 8.05
CA LEU A 127 8.26 -13.22 7.13
C LEU A 127 8.80 -13.11 5.71
N HIS A 128 8.16 -13.80 4.77
CA HIS A 128 8.48 -13.72 3.35
C HIS A 128 7.84 -12.52 2.65
N SER A 129 8.53 -11.97 1.66
CA SER A 129 8.13 -10.76 0.93
C SER A 129 6.71 -10.81 0.31
N PRO A 130 6.21 -11.93 -0.27
CA PRO A 130 4.82 -12.00 -0.74
C PRO A 130 3.78 -11.79 0.36
N THR A 131 4.05 -12.25 1.59
CA THR A 131 3.14 -12.01 2.70
C THR A 131 3.19 -10.56 3.14
N LEU A 132 4.37 -9.94 3.15
CA LEU A 132 4.49 -8.51 3.40
C LEU A 132 3.70 -7.69 2.40
N HIS A 133 3.71 -8.10 1.12
CA HIS A 133 2.93 -7.43 0.09
C HIS A 133 1.43 -7.42 0.39
N ARG A 134 0.88 -8.51 0.96
CA ARG A 134 -0.51 -8.54 1.43
C ARG A 134 -0.75 -7.56 2.58
N TYR A 135 0.21 -7.42 3.50
CA TYR A 135 0.10 -6.49 4.63
C TYR A 135 0.24 -5.04 4.20
N LEU A 136 1.12 -4.73 3.25
CA LEU A 136 1.21 -3.40 2.63
C LEU A 136 -0.13 -2.97 2.03
N LYS A 137 -0.80 -3.86 1.27
CA LYS A 137 -2.15 -3.58 0.76
C LYS A 137 -3.16 -3.35 1.87
N ARG A 138 -3.15 -4.18 2.92
CA ARG A 138 -4.05 -4.04 4.07
C ARG A 138 -3.80 -2.75 4.87
N ALA A 139 -2.56 -2.27 4.90
CA ALA A 139 -2.18 -0.98 5.49
C ALA A 139 -2.49 0.23 4.58
N GLY A 140 -3.12 0.03 3.41
CA GLY A 140 -3.42 1.10 2.46
C GLY A 140 -2.20 1.62 1.69
N ILE A 141 -1.06 0.92 1.74
CA ILE A 141 0.18 1.32 1.09
C ILE A 141 0.20 0.78 -0.35
N VAL A 142 0.38 1.70 -1.30
CA VAL A 142 0.37 1.41 -2.73
C VAL A 142 1.76 1.50 -3.33
N TRP A 143 2.03 0.67 -4.34
CA TRP A 143 3.25 0.75 -5.11
C TRP A 143 3.10 1.81 -6.21
N ARG A 144 3.82 2.92 -6.07
CA ARG A 144 3.86 4.01 -7.06
C ARG A 144 5.29 4.41 -7.38
N ARG A 145 5.47 5.06 -8.53
CA ARG A 145 6.77 5.63 -8.91
C ARG A 145 7.06 6.83 -8.02
N ALA A 146 8.19 6.80 -7.32
CA ALA A 146 8.68 7.98 -6.61
C ALA A 146 9.02 9.06 -7.64
N SER A 147 8.56 10.30 -7.39
CA SER A 147 8.92 11.43 -8.24
C SER A 147 10.34 11.90 -7.87
N PRO A 148 11.26 12.05 -8.85
CA PRO A 148 12.52 12.71 -8.58
C PRO A 148 12.24 14.17 -8.28
N THR A 149 12.64 14.62 -7.09
CA THR A 149 12.64 16.05 -6.73
C THR A 149 14.09 16.50 -6.61
N LEU A 150 14.43 17.63 -7.23
CA LEU A 150 15.72 18.27 -7.01
C LEU A 150 15.81 18.68 -5.55
N LYS A 151 16.79 18.14 -4.82
CA LYS A 151 17.03 18.46 -3.40
C LYS A 151 17.80 19.78 -3.26
N ILE A 152 17.40 20.80 -4.02
CA ILE A 152 17.95 22.14 -3.96
C ILE A 152 16.82 23.04 -3.50
N ARG A 153 16.82 23.40 -2.21
CA ARG A 153 16.01 24.51 -1.70
C ARG A 153 16.89 25.74 -1.79
N ASP A 154 16.64 26.58 -2.78
CA ASP A 154 17.26 27.91 -2.85
C ASP A 154 16.71 28.74 -1.67
N PRO A 155 17.56 29.20 -0.72
CA PRO A 155 17.12 30.01 0.41
C PRO A 155 16.42 31.30 -0.01
N LEU A 156 16.72 31.82 -1.20
CA LEU A 156 16.16 33.05 -1.75
C LEU A 156 15.07 32.78 -2.80
N TYR A 157 14.51 31.56 -2.84
CA TYR A 157 13.51 31.19 -3.85
C TYR A 157 12.32 32.16 -3.87
N GLU A 158 11.78 32.49 -2.68
CA GLU A 158 10.61 33.36 -2.55
C GLU A 158 10.92 34.79 -3.02
N GLU A 159 12.07 35.34 -2.61
CA GLU A 159 12.51 36.67 -3.02
C GLU A 159 12.72 36.75 -4.54
N LYS A 160 13.38 35.75 -5.14
CA LYS A 160 13.59 35.68 -6.60
C LYS A 160 12.28 35.56 -7.36
N GLN A 161 11.34 34.74 -6.88
CA GLN A 161 10.01 34.60 -7.48
C GLN A 161 9.23 35.92 -7.43
N LEU A 162 9.30 36.65 -6.31
CA LEU A 162 8.66 37.95 -6.18
C LEU A 162 9.25 38.98 -7.15
N ALA A 163 10.59 39.05 -7.24
CA ALA A 163 11.28 39.96 -8.15
C ALA A 163 10.96 39.66 -9.62
N ILE A 164 10.91 38.37 -10.01
CA ILE A 164 10.49 37.95 -11.34
C ILE A 164 9.03 38.35 -11.60
N GLY A 165 8.13 38.13 -10.64
CA GLY A 165 6.72 38.53 -10.74
C GLY A 165 6.53 40.04 -10.92
N GLN A 166 7.27 40.85 -10.17
CA GLN A 166 7.26 42.31 -10.32
C GLN A 166 7.76 42.75 -11.69
N ALA A 167 8.90 42.23 -12.13
CA ALA A 167 9.47 42.54 -13.45
C ALA A 167 8.52 42.18 -14.61
N LEU A 168 7.73 41.11 -14.48
CA LEU A 168 6.72 40.74 -15.47
C LEU A 168 5.51 41.67 -15.48
N ASN A 169 5.08 42.14 -14.32
CA ASN A 169 3.94 43.07 -14.21
C ASN A 169 4.29 44.48 -14.72
N GLU A 170 5.55 44.90 -14.52
CA GLU A 170 6.05 46.20 -14.97
C GLU A 170 6.53 46.19 -16.43
N ALA A 171 6.63 45.02 -17.06
CA ALA A 171 7.11 44.88 -18.43
C ALA A 171 6.16 45.60 -19.42
N PRO A 172 6.67 46.53 -20.25
CA PRO A 172 5.87 47.19 -21.27
C PRO A 172 5.33 46.20 -22.30
N ALA A 173 4.11 46.43 -22.80
CA ALA A 173 3.52 45.60 -23.86
C ALA A 173 4.35 45.59 -25.16
N GLU A 174 5.15 46.66 -25.39
CA GLU A 174 6.10 46.78 -26.51
C GLU A 174 7.33 45.88 -26.38
N HIS A 175 7.60 45.35 -25.17
CA HIS A 175 8.76 44.53 -24.87
C HIS A 175 8.33 43.19 -24.26
N PRO A 176 7.88 42.24 -25.11
CA PRO A 176 7.43 40.94 -24.63
C PRO A 176 8.55 40.18 -23.92
N VAL A 177 8.22 39.59 -22.77
CA VAL A 177 9.14 38.75 -21.99
C VAL A 177 8.99 37.28 -22.39
N PHE A 178 10.12 36.61 -22.60
CA PHE A 178 10.16 35.19 -22.95
C PHE A 178 10.98 34.40 -21.93
N TYR A 179 10.49 33.22 -21.56
CA TYR A 179 11.27 32.22 -20.86
C TYR A 179 11.94 31.32 -21.86
N GLN A 180 13.26 31.26 -21.84
CA GLN A 180 14.04 30.44 -22.76
C GLN A 180 14.59 29.22 -22.04
N ASP A 181 14.53 28.08 -22.71
CA ASP A 181 15.16 26.83 -22.27
C ASP A 181 15.61 25.99 -23.47
N GLU A 182 16.51 25.04 -23.22
CA GLU A 182 17.06 24.14 -24.23
C GLU A 182 16.85 22.67 -23.83
N VAL A 183 16.44 21.85 -24.80
CA VAL A 183 16.27 20.41 -24.59
C VAL A 183 17.14 19.59 -25.54
N ASP A 184 17.80 18.60 -24.96
CA ASP A 184 18.51 17.53 -25.67
C ASP A 184 17.52 16.38 -25.94
N ILE A 185 17.37 15.99 -27.20
CA ILE A 185 16.58 14.83 -27.62
C ILE A 185 17.55 13.71 -27.99
N ASP A 186 17.56 12.66 -27.16
CA ASP A 186 18.22 11.40 -27.49
C ASP A 186 17.42 10.68 -28.60
N LEU A 187 18.05 10.43 -29.75
CA LEU A 187 17.40 9.73 -30.87
C LEU A 187 17.39 8.20 -30.68
N ASN A 188 18.29 7.69 -29.84
CA ASN A 188 18.29 6.26 -29.53
C ASN A 188 17.04 5.88 -28.71
N PRO A 189 16.32 4.81 -29.10
CA PRO A 189 15.20 4.32 -28.31
C PRO A 189 15.67 3.87 -26.93
N LYS A 190 14.88 4.17 -25.90
CA LYS A 190 15.14 3.68 -24.54
C LYS A 190 14.93 2.16 -24.51
N ILE A 191 15.98 1.43 -24.14
CA ILE A 191 15.89 -0.03 -24.00
C ILE A 191 15.02 -0.37 -22.78
N GLY A 192 13.94 -1.11 -23.02
CA GLY A 192 13.04 -1.63 -21.99
C GLY A 192 13.53 -2.95 -21.38
N ALA A 193 12.74 -3.49 -20.46
CA ALA A 193 12.99 -4.85 -19.95
C ALA A 193 12.67 -5.89 -21.03
N ASP A 194 13.48 -6.95 -21.11
CA ASP A 194 13.27 -8.10 -22.00
C ASP A 194 13.35 -9.40 -21.20
N TRP A 195 12.67 -10.45 -21.66
CA TRP A 195 12.72 -11.78 -21.07
C TRP A 195 14.01 -12.49 -21.52
N MET A 196 14.78 -13.00 -20.56
CA MET A 196 16.04 -13.69 -20.84
C MET A 196 16.31 -14.81 -19.83
N PRO A 197 17.03 -15.89 -20.23
CA PRO A 197 17.40 -16.97 -19.33
C PRO A 197 18.18 -16.46 -18.10
N LYS A 198 17.94 -17.07 -16.95
CA LYS A 198 18.62 -16.71 -15.71
C LYS A 198 20.14 -16.86 -15.87
N GLY A 199 20.88 -15.80 -15.58
CA GLY A 199 22.34 -15.75 -15.72
C GLY A 199 22.84 -15.36 -17.12
N GLN A 200 21.95 -15.09 -18.07
CA GLN A 200 22.32 -14.61 -19.41
C GLN A 200 21.80 -13.19 -19.62
N GLN A 201 22.65 -12.30 -20.14
CA GLN A 201 22.26 -10.95 -20.54
C GLN A 201 22.18 -10.87 -22.06
N LYS A 202 20.97 -10.67 -22.58
CA LYS A 202 20.76 -10.47 -24.02
C LYS A 202 21.36 -9.13 -24.45
N ARG A 203 22.19 -9.15 -25.48
CA ARG A 203 22.79 -7.93 -26.07
C ARG A 203 21.89 -7.44 -27.20
N ILE A 204 21.51 -6.17 -27.14
CA ILE A 204 20.79 -5.48 -28.21
C ILE A 204 21.80 -4.60 -28.92
N ALA A 205 21.87 -4.70 -30.25
CA ALA A 205 22.75 -3.85 -31.05
C ALA A 205 22.19 -2.42 -31.05
N THR A 206 22.95 -1.49 -30.48
CA THR A 206 22.68 -0.05 -30.59
C THR A 206 23.58 0.57 -31.64
N PRO A 207 23.11 1.56 -32.41
CA PRO A 207 23.98 2.39 -33.23
C PRO A 207 25.00 3.05 -32.29
N GLY A 208 26.29 2.75 -32.48
CA GLY A 208 27.32 2.96 -31.45
C GLY A 208 27.40 4.37 -30.87
N GLN A 209 27.18 5.40 -31.70
CA GLN A 209 27.14 6.79 -31.25
C GLN A 209 25.69 7.28 -31.17
N ASN A 210 25.28 7.72 -29.98
CA ASN A 210 23.97 8.32 -29.78
C ASN A 210 23.93 9.68 -30.50
N GLN A 211 23.21 9.74 -31.61
CA GLN A 211 22.91 10.99 -32.28
C GLN A 211 21.91 11.77 -31.41
N LYS A 212 22.26 13.01 -31.09
CA LYS A 212 21.38 13.92 -30.35
C LYS A 212 20.83 14.97 -31.29
N HIS A 213 19.60 15.38 -31.04
CA HIS A 213 19.01 16.56 -31.65
C HIS A 213 18.72 17.59 -30.57
N TYR A 214 18.87 18.87 -30.88
CA TYR A 214 18.73 19.93 -29.89
C TYR A 214 17.59 20.85 -30.29
N LEU A 215 16.78 21.24 -29.31
CA LEU A 215 15.79 22.30 -29.47
C LEU A 215 16.12 23.44 -28.51
N ALA A 216 16.04 24.66 -29.02
CA ALA A 216 15.96 25.86 -28.19
C ALA A 216 14.53 26.40 -28.28
N GLY A 217 13.89 26.59 -27.14
CA GLY A 217 12.50 27.02 -27.03
C GLY A 217 12.37 28.33 -26.26
N ALA A 218 11.42 29.17 -26.65
CA ALA A 218 11.03 30.39 -25.97
C ALA A 218 9.52 30.40 -25.72
N LEU A 219 9.11 30.47 -24.46
CA LEU A 219 7.74 30.60 -24.02
C LEU A 219 7.42 32.07 -23.76
N HIS A 220 6.44 32.62 -24.47
CA HIS A 220 5.95 33.97 -24.23
C HIS A 220 5.20 34.04 -22.89
N SER A 221 5.63 34.90 -21.97
CA SER A 221 5.11 34.95 -20.59
C SER A 221 3.61 35.28 -20.50
N GLY A 222 3.13 36.25 -21.28
CA GLY A 222 1.72 36.66 -21.27
C GLY A 222 0.75 35.77 -22.06
N THR A 223 1.15 35.25 -23.22
CA THR A 223 0.26 34.49 -24.13
C THR A 223 0.37 32.97 -24.00
N GLY A 224 1.44 32.47 -23.38
CA GLY A 224 1.73 31.04 -23.29
C GLY A 224 2.16 30.39 -24.62
N LYS A 225 2.36 31.18 -25.69
CA LYS A 225 2.80 30.65 -26.98
C LYS A 225 4.27 30.24 -26.92
N ILE A 226 4.57 29.05 -27.44
CA ILE A 226 5.93 28.51 -27.52
C ILE A 226 6.46 28.69 -28.95
N HIS A 227 7.66 29.25 -29.06
CA HIS A 227 8.46 29.29 -30.29
C HIS A 227 9.66 28.39 -30.09
N TYR A 228 10.08 27.67 -31.13
CA TYR A 228 11.24 26.81 -31.04
C TYR A 228 12.00 26.75 -32.34
N VAL A 229 13.30 26.50 -32.23
CA VAL A 229 14.21 26.20 -33.34
C VAL A 229 14.96 24.91 -33.02
N SER A 230 15.43 24.23 -34.06
CA SER A 230 16.11 22.95 -33.91
C SER A 230 17.47 22.94 -34.59
N GLY A 231 18.43 22.21 -34.04
CA GLY A 231 19.76 22.09 -34.61
C GLY A 231 20.46 20.79 -34.23
N SER A 232 21.54 20.48 -34.95
CA SER A 232 22.35 19.27 -34.76
C SER A 232 23.36 19.39 -33.61
N GLY A 233 23.51 20.56 -33.00
CA GLY A 233 24.43 20.80 -31.90
C GLY A 233 23.94 21.86 -30.92
N LYS A 234 24.28 21.69 -29.64
CA LYS A 234 24.10 22.71 -28.60
C LYS A 234 25.15 23.80 -28.79
N SER A 235 24.77 24.84 -29.51
CA SER A 235 25.68 25.89 -29.96
C SER A 235 25.06 27.26 -29.74
N PHE A 236 25.92 28.28 -29.67
CA PHE A 236 25.48 29.67 -29.67
C PHE A 236 24.62 29.99 -30.92
N ASP A 237 24.93 29.37 -32.05
CA ASP A 237 24.17 29.55 -33.31
C ASP A 237 22.71 29.11 -33.18
N LEU A 238 22.42 28.07 -32.39
CA LEU A 238 21.05 27.62 -32.11
C LEU A 238 20.27 28.67 -31.32
N PHE A 239 20.92 29.30 -30.33
CA PHE A 239 20.34 30.39 -29.56
C PHE A 239 20.11 31.64 -30.42
N ILE A 240 21.09 32.01 -31.25
CA ILE A 240 20.94 33.13 -32.19
C ILE A 240 19.79 32.87 -33.18
N SER A 241 19.67 31.66 -33.70
CA SER A 241 18.56 31.26 -34.56
C SER A 241 17.20 31.42 -33.86
N LEU A 242 17.11 31.12 -32.56
CA LEU A 242 15.91 31.36 -31.76
C LEU A 242 15.59 32.85 -31.66
N LEU A 243 16.59 33.68 -31.37
CA LEU A 243 16.42 35.13 -31.29
C LEU A 243 15.99 35.73 -32.63
N GLU A 244 16.53 35.25 -33.74
CA GLU A 244 16.11 35.66 -35.08
C GLU A 244 14.65 35.28 -35.37
N ALA A 245 14.23 34.07 -34.99
CA ALA A 245 12.86 33.61 -35.15
C ALA A 245 11.87 34.46 -34.33
N LEU A 246 12.22 34.78 -33.07
CA LEU A 246 11.44 35.69 -32.24
C LEU A 246 11.38 37.09 -32.85
N ARG A 247 12.52 37.63 -33.30
CA ARG A 247 12.59 38.95 -33.94
C ARG A 247 11.70 39.03 -35.18
N ARG A 248 11.64 37.98 -36.00
CA ARG A 248 10.76 37.94 -37.19
C ARG A 248 9.27 37.89 -36.85
N THR A 249 8.92 37.40 -35.66
CA THR A 249 7.53 37.15 -35.28
C THR A 249 6.93 38.32 -34.49
N TYR A 250 7.75 39.08 -33.76
CA TYR A 250 7.32 40.14 -32.85
C TYR A 250 7.87 41.54 -33.21
N ARG A 251 8.52 41.71 -34.37
CA ARG A 251 8.78 43.02 -34.99
C ARG A 251 7.89 43.25 -36.18
#